data_AF-A0A1N6LAZ8-F1
#
_entry.id   AF-A0A1N6LAZ8-F1
#
_cell.length_a   1.000
_cell.length_b   1.000
_cell.length_c   1.000
_cell.angle_alpha   90.00
_cell.angle_beta   90.00
_cell.angle_gamma   90.00
#
_symmetry.space_group_name_H-M   'P 1'
#
loop_
_entity.id
_entity.type
_entity.pdbx_description
1 polymer ?
#
loop_
_entity_poly.entity_id
_entity_poly.type
_entity_poly.pdbx_seq_one_letter_code
_entity_poly.pdbx_strand_id
1 'polypeptide(L)'
;MKTHDKKTTIYRLEGFLKRRDAERTQRIRPAQVGSLAALGEDQRSRNLSAWLHAPECIAWPAGAEYLFRLGRHRLALSTSGGAGRHERAVARAEAEFALVVEGPLFVIGARFGTAMPWAWARPYHWRFTAPTQRIVPASIALTPRNYARLWATLWITLVDDWTGRVRVRRAVALRPEFAHTLHGVLRAQALRPYQPSTVHRAGERLHEALPDLALRACVQTRCAAVSEPEPVSRWATQGARTEQDDTGFPISRRQPQ
;
A
#
# COMPACT_ATOMS: atom_id res chain seq x y z
N MET A 1 -19.17 -41.05 16.06
CA MET A 1 -19.34 -39.81 15.27
C MET A 1 -18.93 -38.63 16.14
N LYS A 2 -17.69 -38.14 16.01
CA LYS A 2 -17.18 -37.01 16.82
C LYS A 2 -17.16 -35.76 15.96
N THR A 3 -17.98 -34.79 16.33
CA THR A 3 -18.05 -33.45 15.72
C THR A 3 -16.79 -32.67 16.11
N HIS A 4 -15.95 -32.34 15.14
CA HIS A 4 -14.81 -31.45 15.35
C HIS A 4 -15.25 -29.98 15.25
N ASP A 5 -15.27 -29.34 16.42
CA ASP A 5 -15.48 -27.92 16.65
C ASP A 5 -14.28 -27.11 16.09
N LYS A 6 -14.48 -26.40 14.99
CA LYS A 6 -13.48 -25.50 14.39
C LYS A 6 -13.49 -24.14 15.10
N LYS A 7 -12.93 -24.09 16.31
CA LYS A 7 -12.66 -22.82 17.00
C LYS A 7 -11.38 -22.15 16.49
N THR A 8 -11.57 -21.25 15.53
CA THR A 8 -11.04 -19.88 15.49
C THR A 8 -9.67 -19.62 16.14
N THR A 9 -8.61 -19.78 15.35
CA THR A 9 -7.26 -19.27 15.63
C THR A 9 -7.20 -17.74 15.42
N ILE A 10 -7.70 -16.94 16.36
CA ILE A 10 -7.56 -15.46 16.34
C ILE A 10 -6.63 -14.93 17.46
N TYR A 11 -6.22 -15.75 18.43
CA TYR A 11 -5.57 -15.24 19.65
C TYR A 11 -4.03 -15.16 19.68
N ARG A 12 -3.30 -15.31 18.56
CA ARG A 12 -1.81 -15.29 18.60
C ARG A 12 -1.14 -13.93 18.38
N LEU A 13 -1.89 -12.88 18.03
CA LEU A 13 -1.33 -11.53 17.82
C LEU A 13 -1.48 -10.59 19.04
N GLU A 14 -2.39 -10.88 19.98
CA GLU A 14 -2.59 -9.99 21.14
C GLU A 14 -1.51 -10.12 22.24
N GLY A 15 -0.82 -11.27 22.31
CA GLY A 15 0.21 -11.51 23.33
C GLY A 15 1.47 -10.65 23.19
N PHE A 16 1.69 -10.03 22.02
CA PHE A 16 2.91 -9.26 21.74
C PHE A 16 2.74 -7.75 21.99
N LEU A 17 1.51 -7.25 22.14
CA LEU A 17 1.19 -5.81 22.19
C LEU A 17 0.88 -5.26 23.59
N LYS A 18 0.92 -6.08 24.66
CA LYS A 18 0.44 -5.70 26.01
C LYS A 18 1.50 -5.21 27.01
N ARG A 19 2.75 -4.94 26.62
CA ARG A 19 3.74 -4.33 27.52
C ARG A 19 4.31 -3.03 26.94
N ARG A 20 4.04 -1.94 27.67
CA ARG A 20 4.54 -0.56 27.54
C ARG A 20 3.63 0.40 26.78
N ASP A 21 2.60 0.86 27.47
CA ASP A 21 2.09 2.22 27.31
C ASP A 21 1.96 2.85 28.70
N ALA A 22 2.95 3.66 29.08
CA ALA A 22 2.83 4.69 30.09
C ALA A 22 3.80 5.83 29.73
N GLU A 23 3.22 7.01 29.54
CA GLU A 23 3.82 8.35 29.64
C GLU A 23 4.81 8.83 28.56
N ARG A 24 4.29 9.59 27.58
CA ARG A 24 4.80 10.95 27.29
C ARG A 24 3.90 11.68 26.29
N THR A 25 3.19 12.70 26.77
CA THR A 25 2.49 13.67 25.91
C THR A 25 3.40 14.88 25.72
N GLN A 26 3.99 15.05 24.53
CA GLN A 26 4.56 16.33 24.12
C GLN A 26 3.79 16.87 22.91
N ARG A 27 3.31 18.11 23.05
CA ARG A 27 2.62 18.89 22.00
C ARG A 27 3.63 19.26 20.91
N ILE A 28 3.43 18.75 19.69
CA ILE A 28 4.16 19.17 18.49
C ILE A 28 3.31 20.20 17.75
N ARG A 29 3.89 21.37 17.45
CA ARG A 29 3.29 22.41 16.61
C ARG A 29 3.29 21.98 15.13
N PRO A 30 2.27 22.33 14.33
CA PRO A 30 2.27 22.01 12.91
C PRO A 30 3.28 22.86 12.15
N ALA A 31 4.20 22.20 11.44
CA ALA A 31 5.07 22.86 10.46
C ALA A 31 4.26 23.18 9.19
N GLN A 32 4.44 24.39 8.67
CA GLN A 32 3.87 24.83 7.40
C GLN A 32 4.40 23.97 6.25
N VAL A 33 3.49 23.39 5.46
CA VAL A 33 3.77 22.54 4.31
C VAL A 33 3.75 23.41 3.05
N GLY A 34 4.92 23.61 2.44
CA GLY A 34 5.03 24.16 1.09
C GLY A 34 4.47 23.18 0.05
N SER A 35 3.73 23.71 -0.93
CA SER A 35 3.01 22.96 -1.97
C SER A 35 3.96 22.19 -2.88
N LEU A 36 3.84 20.84 -2.85
CA LEU A 36 4.64 19.87 -3.62
C LEU A 36 3.74 19.12 -4.64
N ALA A 37 2.72 19.82 -5.17
CA ALA A 37 1.66 19.24 -6.00
C ALA A 37 2.03 19.06 -7.49
N ALA A 38 3.15 19.61 -7.97
CA ALA A 38 3.42 19.73 -9.41
C ALA A 38 4.36 18.67 -10.02
N LEU A 39 4.87 17.69 -9.25
CA LEU A 39 5.66 16.60 -9.84
C LEU A 39 4.75 15.46 -10.27
N GLY A 40 4.50 15.40 -11.59
CA GLY A 40 3.66 14.41 -12.27
C GLY A 40 3.91 12.98 -11.82
N GLU A 41 2.80 12.24 -11.66
CA GLU A 41 2.79 10.88 -11.12
C GLU A 41 3.61 9.88 -11.94
N ASP A 42 3.80 10.13 -13.23
CA ASP A 42 4.52 9.27 -14.19
C ASP A 42 6.03 9.17 -13.95
N GLN A 43 6.66 10.20 -13.40
CA GLN A 43 8.11 10.17 -13.10
C GLN A 43 8.43 9.32 -11.86
N ARG A 44 7.43 9.03 -11.02
CA ARG A 44 7.59 8.25 -9.78
C ARG A 44 7.60 6.74 -9.99
N SER A 45 7.10 6.23 -11.12
CA SER A 45 7.21 4.81 -11.49
C SER A 45 8.61 4.45 -12.00
N ARG A 46 9.35 5.38 -12.62
CA ARG A 46 10.73 5.16 -13.09
C ARG A 46 11.75 5.00 -11.97
N ASN A 47 11.40 5.42 -10.74
CA ASN A 47 12.25 5.25 -9.57
C ASN A 47 12.15 3.85 -8.92
N LEU A 48 11.28 2.96 -9.42
CA LEU A 48 11.21 1.57 -8.95
C LEU A 48 12.42 0.74 -9.40
N SER A 49 12.95 1.02 -10.59
CA SER A 49 14.11 0.33 -11.17
C SER A 49 15.41 0.59 -10.43
N ALA A 50 15.63 1.80 -9.88
CA ALA A 50 16.86 2.12 -9.15
C ALA A 50 16.99 1.35 -7.81
N TRP A 51 15.88 0.88 -7.23
CA TRP A 51 15.87 0.09 -6.00
C TRP A 51 15.94 -1.42 -6.24
N LEU A 52 15.66 -1.89 -7.47
CA LEU A 52 15.73 -3.31 -7.85
C LEU A 52 17.15 -3.90 -7.82
N HIS A 53 18.19 -3.06 -7.74
CA HIS A 53 19.58 -3.46 -7.85
C HIS A 53 20.34 -3.59 -6.52
N ALA A 54 19.66 -3.65 -5.38
CA ALA A 54 20.32 -4.11 -4.15
C ALA A 54 20.66 -5.61 -4.30
N PRO A 55 21.94 -6.02 -4.23
CA PRO A 55 22.42 -7.36 -4.60
C PRO A 55 21.97 -8.51 -3.68
N GLU A 56 21.06 -8.26 -2.75
CA GLU A 56 20.50 -9.26 -1.81
C GLU A 56 18.99 -9.48 -1.99
N CYS A 57 18.42 -9.05 -3.11
CA CYS A 57 16.99 -9.27 -3.37
C CYS A 57 16.74 -10.75 -3.69
N ILE A 58 16.14 -11.46 -2.72
CA ILE A 58 15.56 -12.79 -2.94
C ILE A 58 14.63 -12.72 -4.16
N ALA A 59 14.81 -13.64 -5.09
CA ALA A 59 13.98 -13.75 -6.27
C ALA A 59 12.52 -13.90 -5.83
N TRP A 60 11.72 -12.89 -6.12
CA TRP A 60 10.28 -12.90 -5.84
C TRP A 60 9.55 -12.96 -7.17
N PRO A 61 8.46 -13.75 -7.29
CA PRO A 61 7.67 -13.76 -8.51
C PRO A 61 7.29 -12.33 -8.90
N ALA A 62 7.62 -11.95 -10.13
CA ALA A 62 7.13 -10.69 -10.67
C ALA A 62 5.59 -10.72 -10.68
N GLY A 63 4.95 -9.57 -10.43
CA GLY A 63 3.49 -9.49 -10.57
C GLY A 63 2.81 -8.52 -9.61
N ALA A 64 3.39 -8.19 -8.46
CA ALA A 64 2.79 -7.22 -7.55
C ALA A 64 3.81 -6.50 -6.66
N GLU A 65 3.51 -5.24 -6.35
CA GLU A 65 4.30 -4.41 -5.45
C GLU A 65 3.39 -3.55 -4.57
N TYR A 66 3.57 -3.67 -3.26
CA TYR A 66 2.87 -2.85 -2.29
C TYR A 66 3.77 -1.72 -1.80
N LEU A 67 3.19 -0.52 -1.68
CA LEU A 67 3.87 0.66 -1.19
C LEU A 67 3.02 1.37 -0.15
N PHE A 68 3.68 1.80 0.94
CA PHE A 68 3.12 2.74 1.90
C PHE A 68 4.02 3.97 1.98
N ARG A 69 3.56 5.09 1.42
CA ARG A 69 4.31 6.36 1.37
C ARG A 69 3.38 7.52 1.63
N LEU A 70 3.86 8.54 2.36
CA LEU A 70 3.10 9.76 2.65
C LEU A 70 1.68 9.45 3.19
N GLY A 71 1.56 8.38 4.00
CA GLY A 71 0.29 7.96 4.62
C GLY A 71 -0.70 7.29 3.67
N ARG A 72 -0.30 6.94 2.44
CA ARG A 72 -1.17 6.34 1.41
C ARG A 72 -0.73 4.93 1.05
N HIS A 73 -1.71 4.04 0.91
CA HIS A 73 -1.50 2.67 0.45
C HIS A 73 -1.61 2.59 -1.07
N ARG A 74 -0.67 1.91 -1.71
CA ARG A 74 -0.69 1.62 -3.14
C ARG A 74 -0.32 0.16 -3.38
N LEU A 75 -0.96 -0.46 -4.36
CA LEU A 75 -0.65 -1.78 -4.88
C LEU A 75 -0.54 -1.70 -6.40
N ALA A 76 0.66 -1.86 -6.92
CA ALA A 76 0.89 -2.04 -8.34
C ALA A 76 0.81 -3.53 -8.67
N LEU A 77 0.14 -3.87 -9.76
CA LEU A 77 0.04 -5.21 -10.32
C LEU A 77 0.64 -5.17 -11.72
N SER A 78 1.38 -6.20 -12.09
CA SER A 78 1.97 -6.37 -13.41
C SER A 78 1.32 -7.56 -14.11
N THR A 79 1.02 -7.42 -15.40
CA THR A 79 0.48 -8.51 -16.23
C THR A 79 1.22 -8.60 -17.56
N SER A 80 1.57 -9.83 -17.95
CA SER A 80 2.14 -10.17 -19.27
C SER A 80 1.06 -10.78 -20.15
N GLY A 81 0.63 -10.04 -21.18
CA GLY A 81 -0.41 -10.52 -22.10
C GLY A 81 -1.79 -10.74 -21.46
N GLY A 82 -2.81 -11.04 -22.28
CA GLY A 82 -4.17 -11.38 -21.80
C GLY A 82 -5.01 -10.22 -21.24
N ALA A 83 -4.69 -8.99 -21.67
CA ALA A 83 -5.09 -7.73 -21.03
C ALA A 83 -6.59 -7.64 -20.68
N GLY A 84 -7.50 -8.00 -21.59
CA GLY A 84 -8.94 -7.78 -21.38
C GLY A 84 -9.58 -8.55 -20.21
N ARG A 85 -9.09 -9.74 -19.85
CA ARG A 85 -9.68 -10.52 -18.74
C ARG A 85 -9.21 -10.02 -17.38
N HIS A 86 -7.91 -9.80 -17.23
CA HIS A 86 -7.33 -9.26 -15.98
C HIS A 86 -7.74 -7.81 -15.75
N GLU A 87 -7.77 -6.99 -16.81
CA GLU A 87 -8.25 -5.60 -16.72
C GLU A 87 -9.69 -5.55 -16.20
N ARG A 88 -10.61 -6.33 -16.77
CA ARG A 88 -12.01 -6.39 -16.31
C ARG A 88 -12.11 -6.89 -14.87
N ALA A 89 -11.31 -7.89 -14.50
CA ALA A 89 -11.27 -8.40 -13.13
C ALA A 89 -10.84 -7.33 -12.13
N VAL A 90 -9.68 -6.68 -12.35
CA VAL A 90 -9.19 -5.60 -11.48
C VAL A 90 -10.16 -4.43 -11.45
N ALA A 91 -10.73 -4.06 -12.60
CA ALA A 91 -11.64 -2.92 -12.71
C ALA A 91 -12.97 -3.13 -11.98
N ARG A 92 -13.56 -4.33 -12.03
CA ARG A 92 -14.97 -4.53 -11.63
C ARG A 92 -15.22 -5.62 -10.60
N ALA A 93 -14.36 -6.62 -10.49
CA ALA A 93 -14.62 -7.75 -9.59
C ALA A 93 -14.49 -7.33 -8.11
N GLU A 94 -15.08 -8.13 -7.21
CA GLU A 94 -14.76 -8.02 -5.79
C GLU A 94 -13.26 -8.30 -5.58
N ALA A 95 -12.61 -7.45 -4.77
CA ALA A 95 -11.20 -7.59 -4.45
C ALA A 95 -11.05 -8.31 -3.11
N GLU A 96 -10.23 -9.35 -3.07
CA GLU A 96 -9.85 -10.05 -1.86
C GLU A 96 -8.40 -9.74 -1.53
N PHE A 97 -8.12 -9.45 -0.26
CA PHE A 97 -6.78 -9.16 0.23
C PHE A 97 -6.42 -10.09 1.37
N ALA A 98 -5.14 -10.45 1.43
CA ALA A 98 -4.55 -11.26 2.48
C ALA A 98 -3.27 -10.59 2.97
N LEU A 99 -3.04 -10.60 4.28
CA LEU A 99 -1.81 -10.12 4.90
C LEU A 99 -1.11 -11.30 5.57
N VAL A 100 0.15 -11.54 5.18
CA VAL A 100 1.02 -12.53 5.84
C VAL A 100 2.19 -11.77 6.45
N VAL A 101 2.48 -12.04 7.72
CA VAL A 101 3.58 -11.42 8.46
C VAL A 101 4.61 -12.51 8.78
N GLU A 102 5.87 -12.26 8.41
CA GLU A 102 6.98 -13.15 8.70
C GLU A 102 8.12 -12.34 9.31
N GLY A 103 8.31 -12.46 10.63
CA GLY A 103 9.33 -11.70 11.35
C GLY A 103 9.22 -10.18 11.16
N PRO A 104 10.23 -9.51 10.57
CA PRO A 104 10.20 -8.08 10.28
C PRO A 104 9.56 -7.76 8.92
N LEU A 105 9.19 -8.73 8.10
CA LEU A 105 8.59 -8.53 6.78
C LEU A 105 7.09 -8.84 6.79
N PHE A 106 6.38 -8.29 5.82
CA PHE A 106 5.05 -8.78 5.46
C PHE A 106 4.86 -8.77 3.96
N VAL A 107 3.90 -9.55 3.47
CA VAL A 107 3.44 -9.53 2.08
C VAL A 107 1.93 -9.30 2.04
N ILE A 108 1.49 -8.59 1.01
CA ILE A 108 0.06 -8.43 0.72
C ILE A 108 -0.26 -9.27 -0.51
N GLY A 109 -1.20 -10.20 -0.36
CA GLY A 109 -1.82 -10.90 -1.47
C GLY A 109 -3.05 -10.14 -1.93
N ALA A 110 -3.29 -10.13 -3.24
CA ALA A 110 -4.53 -9.64 -3.83
C ALA A 110 -5.08 -10.63 -4.84
N ARG A 111 -6.41 -10.76 -4.87
CA ARG A 111 -7.15 -11.55 -5.87
C ARG A 111 -8.38 -10.76 -6.31
N PHE A 112 -8.71 -10.81 -7.60
CA PHE A 112 -9.83 -10.08 -8.18
C PHE A 112 -10.80 -11.05 -8.87
N GLY A 113 -11.90 -11.34 -8.18
CA GLY A 113 -12.83 -12.40 -8.58
C GLY A 113 -12.15 -13.76 -8.77
N THR A 114 -12.75 -14.62 -9.60
CA THR A 114 -12.19 -15.94 -9.95
C THR A 114 -11.27 -15.90 -11.16
N ALA A 115 -11.13 -14.74 -11.80
CA ALA A 115 -10.40 -14.62 -13.05
C ALA A 115 -8.88 -14.52 -12.85
N MET A 116 -8.44 -14.02 -11.71
CA MET A 116 -7.02 -13.89 -11.40
C MET A 116 -6.65 -14.86 -10.27
N PRO A 117 -5.50 -15.56 -10.35
CA PRO A 117 -4.93 -16.21 -9.19
C PRO A 117 -4.52 -15.16 -8.16
N TRP A 118 -4.11 -15.61 -6.96
CA TRP A 118 -3.51 -14.72 -5.98
C TRP A 118 -2.22 -14.11 -6.54
N ALA A 119 -2.15 -12.78 -6.58
CA ALA A 119 -0.94 -12.03 -6.85
C ALA A 119 -0.33 -11.57 -5.51
N TRP A 120 0.85 -12.08 -5.19
CA TRP A 120 1.56 -11.76 -3.95
C TRP A 120 2.57 -10.64 -4.17
N ALA A 121 2.36 -9.52 -3.49
CA ALA A 121 3.31 -8.41 -3.53
C ALA A 121 4.66 -8.82 -2.95
N ARG A 122 5.73 -8.21 -3.47
CA ARG A 122 7.08 -8.36 -2.91
C ARG A 122 7.10 -8.08 -1.40
N PRO A 123 7.95 -8.78 -0.62
CA PRO A 123 8.08 -8.55 0.82
C PRO A 123 8.38 -7.09 1.12
N TYR A 124 7.56 -6.51 2.00
CA TYR A 124 7.65 -5.12 2.39
C TYR A 124 8.29 -4.96 3.77
N HIS A 125 9.17 -3.97 3.86
CA HIS A 125 9.69 -3.43 5.12
C HIS A 125 9.58 -1.90 5.10
N TRP A 126 9.04 -1.30 6.17
CA TRP A 126 8.88 0.16 6.28
C TRP A 126 10.16 0.96 5.97
N ARG A 127 11.32 0.44 6.38
CA ARG A 127 12.62 1.06 6.11
C ARG A 127 13.05 1.07 4.65
N PHE A 128 12.46 0.24 3.79
CA PHE A 128 12.79 0.24 2.35
C PHE A 128 12.18 1.44 1.61
N THR A 129 11.23 2.15 2.23
CA THR A 129 10.74 3.44 1.72
C THR A 129 11.77 4.54 1.99
N ALA A 130 11.91 5.53 1.09
CA ALA A 130 12.83 6.65 1.28
C ALA A 130 12.51 7.43 2.59
N PRO A 131 13.51 7.90 3.36
CA PRO A 131 13.28 8.53 4.67
C PRO A 131 12.24 9.66 4.67
N THR A 132 12.26 10.53 3.65
CA THR A 132 11.32 11.66 3.50
C THR A 132 9.88 11.24 3.21
N GLN A 133 9.66 9.98 2.84
CA GLN A 133 8.34 9.43 2.50
C GLN A 133 7.80 8.49 3.59
N ARG A 134 8.63 8.14 4.58
CA ARG A 134 8.26 7.27 5.68
C ARG A 134 7.31 8.01 6.61
N ILE A 135 6.14 7.42 6.81
CA ILE A 135 5.19 7.85 7.84
C ILE A 135 4.90 6.64 8.72
N VAL A 136 4.77 6.86 10.02
CA VAL A 136 4.29 5.85 10.96
C VAL A 136 2.78 6.06 11.12
N PRO A 137 1.93 5.08 10.80
CA PRO A 137 0.49 5.22 10.98
C PRO A 137 0.15 5.53 12.45
N ALA A 138 -0.86 6.37 12.68
CA ALA A 138 -1.33 6.66 14.04
C ALA A 138 -1.81 5.38 14.75
N SER A 139 -1.55 5.27 16.05
CA SER A 139 -2.08 4.17 16.88
C SER A 139 -3.53 4.48 17.25
N ILE A 140 -4.48 3.91 16.51
CA ILE A 140 -5.91 4.07 16.74
C ILE A 140 -6.47 2.71 17.18
N ALA A 141 -7.02 2.63 18.38
CA ALA A 141 -7.65 1.42 18.89
C ALA A 141 -8.89 1.05 18.07
N LEU A 142 -9.06 -0.24 17.76
CA LEU A 142 -10.24 -0.79 17.10
C LEU A 142 -11.40 -0.89 18.10
N THR A 143 -12.09 0.24 18.29
CA THR A 143 -13.28 0.35 19.13
C THR A 143 -14.46 0.83 18.29
N PRO A 144 -15.73 0.58 18.69
CA PRO A 144 -16.90 1.09 17.97
C PRO A 144 -16.83 2.60 17.69
N ARG A 145 -16.33 3.39 18.66
CA ARG A 145 -16.17 4.85 18.54
C ARG A 145 -15.15 5.27 17.46
N ASN A 146 -14.11 4.47 17.25
CA ASN A 146 -13.03 4.78 16.29
C ASN A 146 -13.17 4.04 14.96
N TYR A 147 -14.14 3.14 14.83
CA TYR A 147 -14.28 2.23 13.69
C TYR A 147 -14.31 2.98 12.34
N ALA A 148 -15.07 4.07 12.26
CA ALA A 148 -15.15 4.91 11.04
C ALA A 148 -13.81 5.56 10.64
N ARG A 149 -12.88 5.76 11.59
CA ARG A 149 -11.57 6.40 11.34
C ARG A 149 -10.51 5.41 10.86
N LEU A 150 -10.82 4.11 10.90
CA LEU A 150 -9.88 3.03 10.56
C LEU A 150 -10.02 2.57 9.12
N TRP A 151 -11.01 3.07 8.37
CA TRP A 151 -11.07 2.86 6.93
C TRP A 151 -9.84 3.47 6.27
N ALA A 152 -9.22 2.70 5.37
CA ALA A 152 -8.07 3.14 4.62
C ALA A 152 -8.27 2.86 3.12
N THR A 153 -7.92 3.82 2.28
CA THR A 153 -7.99 3.64 0.83
C THR A 153 -6.73 2.95 0.32
N LEU A 154 -6.90 1.86 -0.42
CA LEU A 154 -5.85 1.21 -1.19
C LEU A 154 -6.04 1.55 -2.67
N TRP A 155 -5.04 2.23 -3.25
CA TRP A 155 -5.00 2.51 -4.67
C TRP A 155 -4.34 1.37 -5.42
N ILE A 156 -5.04 0.83 -6.40
CA ILE A 156 -4.61 -0.33 -7.18
C ILE A 156 -4.34 0.14 -8.61
N THR A 157 -3.20 -0.24 -9.16
CA THR A 157 -2.83 0.07 -10.55
C THR A 157 -2.41 -1.21 -11.25
N LEU A 158 -3.08 -1.57 -12.33
CA LEU A 158 -2.63 -2.64 -13.23
C LEU A 158 -1.77 -2.03 -14.34
N VAL A 159 -0.55 -2.54 -14.47
CA VAL A 159 0.44 -2.11 -15.45
C VAL A 159 0.77 -3.28 -16.36
N ASP A 160 0.84 -3.00 -17.64
CA ASP A 160 1.35 -3.93 -18.64
C ASP A 160 2.88 -4.01 -18.51
N ASP A 161 3.43 -5.19 -18.22
CA ASP A 161 4.84 -5.35 -17.88
C ASP A 161 5.77 -5.09 -19.08
N TRP A 162 5.32 -5.39 -20.29
CA TRP A 162 6.07 -5.19 -21.53
C TRP A 162 6.15 -3.71 -21.93
N THR A 163 5.01 -3.01 -21.88
CA THR A 163 4.91 -1.61 -22.35
C THR A 163 5.06 -0.58 -21.25
N GLY A 164 4.97 -0.99 -19.98
CA GLY A 164 4.92 -0.10 -18.82
C GLY A 164 3.64 0.74 -18.75
N ARG A 165 2.66 0.51 -19.63
CA ARG A 165 1.44 1.31 -19.70
C ARG A 165 0.49 0.93 -18.57
N VAL A 166 -0.08 1.94 -17.91
CA VAL A 166 -1.18 1.76 -16.97
C VAL A 166 -2.42 1.35 -17.75
N ARG A 167 -2.97 0.18 -17.42
CA ARG A 167 -4.18 -0.38 -18.03
C ARG A 167 -5.44 -0.07 -17.22
N VAL A 168 -5.35 -0.17 -15.89
CA VAL A 168 -6.47 0.06 -14.96
C VAL A 168 -5.98 0.77 -13.72
N ARG A 169 -6.79 1.70 -13.20
CA ARG A 169 -6.68 2.24 -11.84
C ARG A 169 -7.99 2.06 -11.11
N ARG A 170 -7.92 1.73 -9.82
CA ARG A 170 -9.10 1.61 -8.95
C ARG A 170 -8.73 1.90 -7.51
N ALA A 171 -9.66 2.51 -6.78
CA ALA A 171 -9.58 2.61 -5.33
C ALA A 171 -10.53 1.60 -4.66
N VAL A 172 -10.05 0.97 -3.59
CA VAL A 172 -10.86 0.15 -2.69
C VAL A 172 -10.72 0.66 -1.25
N ALA A 173 -11.78 0.50 -0.47
CA ALA A 173 -11.77 0.80 0.95
C ALA A 173 -11.44 -0.49 1.71
N LEU A 174 -10.27 -0.51 2.35
CA LEU A 174 -9.88 -1.58 3.27
C LEU A 174 -10.77 -1.53 4.50
N ARG A 175 -11.32 -2.69 4.87
CA ARG A 175 -12.11 -2.81 6.10
C ARG A 175 -11.27 -2.43 7.33
N PRO A 176 -11.89 -1.83 8.37
CA PRO A 176 -11.19 -1.41 9.58
C PRO A 176 -10.31 -2.48 10.23
N GLU A 177 -10.73 -3.75 10.27
CA GLU A 177 -9.96 -4.83 10.87
C GLU A 177 -8.65 -5.11 10.11
N PHE A 178 -8.73 -5.13 8.77
CA PHE A 178 -7.56 -5.32 7.92
C PHE A 178 -6.62 -4.12 7.97
N ALA A 179 -7.16 -2.90 7.85
CA ALA A 179 -6.39 -1.67 7.91
C ALA A 179 -5.71 -1.48 9.27
N HIS A 180 -6.43 -1.78 10.37
CA HIS A 180 -5.88 -1.74 11.72
C HIS A 180 -4.70 -2.71 11.90
N THR A 181 -4.86 -3.95 11.42
CA THR A 181 -3.81 -4.98 11.47
C THR A 181 -2.59 -4.55 10.65
N LEU A 182 -2.79 -4.11 9.40
CA LEU A 182 -1.73 -3.63 8.52
C LEU A 182 -0.97 -2.44 9.12
N HIS A 183 -1.70 -1.46 9.67
CA HIS A 183 -1.08 -0.32 10.36
C HIS A 183 -0.32 -0.75 11.61
N GLY A 184 -0.82 -1.75 12.34
CA GLY A 184 -0.13 -2.36 13.48
C GLY A 184 1.22 -2.96 13.08
N VAL A 185 1.27 -3.70 11.97
CA VAL A 185 2.52 -4.26 11.44
C VAL A 185 3.49 -3.15 11.02
N LEU A 186 3.01 -2.12 10.32
CA LEU A 186 3.83 -0.97 9.92
C LEU A 186 4.42 -0.23 11.13
N ARG A 187 3.63 0.00 12.18
CA ARG A 187 4.11 0.59 13.44
C ARG A 187 5.17 -0.29 14.10
N ALA A 188 4.92 -1.61 14.18
CA ALA A 188 5.87 -2.55 14.76
C ALA A 188 7.21 -2.57 14.01
N GLN A 189 7.19 -2.51 12.68
CA GLN A 189 8.40 -2.38 11.85
C GLN A 189 9.13 -1.07 12.11
N ALA A 190 8.41 0.05 12.21
CA ALA A 190 9.01 1.37 12.43
C ALA A 190 9.71 1.49 13.80
N LEU A 191 9.14 0.87 14.83
CA LEU A 191 9.68 0.90 16.20
C LEU A 191 10.78 -0.13 16.46
N ARG A 192 10.92 -1.15 15.60
CA ARG A 192 11.92 -2.20 15.77
C ARG A 192 13.29 -1.78 15.20
N PRO A 193 14.40 -2.08 15.89
CA PRO A 193 15.74 -1.97 15.30
C PRO A 193 15.85 -2.82 14.03
N TYR A 194 16.51 -2.28 13.01
CA TYR A 194 16.74 -3.04 11.77
C TYR A 194 17.86 -4.04 11.97
N GLN A 195 17.61 -5.28 11.57
CA GLN A 195 18.58 -6.37 11.61
C GLN A 195 18.58 -7.07 10.25
N PRO A 196 19.60 -6.83 9.40
CA PRO A 196 19.65 -7.40 8.05
C PRO A 196 19.48 -8.92 8.01
N SER A 197 20.16 -9.66 8.89
CA SER A 197 20.08 -11.12 8.95
C SER A 197 18.68 -11.65 9.30
N THR A 198 17.93 -10.93 10.14
CA THR A 198 16.56 -11.28 10.50
C THR A 198 15.59 -10.99 9.34
N VAL A 199 15.87 -9.94 8.55
CA VAL A 199 15.11 -9.61 7.33
C VAL A 199 15.37 -10.64 6.23
N HIS A 200 16.62 -11.00 6.00
CA HIS A 200 17.01 -12.02 5.02
C HIS A 200 16.33 -13.36 5.30
N ARG A 201 16.48 -13.90 6.53
CA ARG A 201 15.83 -15.16 6.96
C ARG A 201 14.30 -15.11 6.88
N ALA A 202 13.69 -13.94 7.03
CA ALA A 202 12.25 -13.81 6.85
C ALA A 202 11.84 -13.83 5.38
N GLY A 203 12.66 -13.26 4.50
CA GLY A 203 12.45 -13.32 3.07
C GLY A 203 12.56 -14.75 2.53
N GLU A 204 13.55 -15.53 2.99
CA GLU A 204 13.70 -16.95 2.61
C GLU A 204 12.46 -17.75 3.01
N ARG A 205 12.01 -17.61 4.27
CA ARG A 205 10.80 -18.29 4.77
C ARG A 205 9.50 -17.86 4.08
N LEU A 206 9.44 -16.63 3.56
CA LEU A 206 8.32 -16.18 2.72
C LEU A 206 8.38 -16.80 1.32
N HIS A 207 9.58 -16.93 0.75
CA HIS A 207 9.80 -17.53 -0.56
C HIS A 207 9.48 -19.04 -0.54
N GLU A 208 10.00 -19.77 0.45
CA GLU A 208 9.69 -21.21 0.65
C GLU A 208 8.19 -21.49 0.78
N ALA A 209 7.46 -20.57 1.42
CA ALA A 209 6.04 -20.73 1.68
C ALA A 209 5.13 -20.14 0.60
N LEU A 210 5.68 -19.65 -0.52
CA LEU A 210 4.92 -18.99 -1.58
C LEU A 210 3.65 -19.77 -2.02
N PRO A 211 3.70 -21.11 -2.21
CA PRO A 211 2.51 -21.89 -2.60
C PRO A 211 1.36 -21.81 -1.58
N ASP A 212 1.69 -21.64 -0.30
CA ASP A 212 0.74 -21.74 0.83
C ASP A 212 0.50 -20.39 1.54
N LEU A 213 0.97 -19.26 1.00
CA LEU A 213 0.85 -17.96 1.68
C LEU A 213 -0.60 -17.59 2.03
N ALA A 214 -1.57 -17.98 1.19
CA ALA A 214 -2.98 -17.73 1.47
C ALA A 214 -3.44 -18.38 2.79
N LEU A 215 -2.94 -19.59 3.08
CA LEU A 215 -3.26 -20.35 4.29
C LEU A 215 -2.57 -19.77 5.53
N ARG A 216 -1.47 -19.03 5.34
CA ARG A 216 -0.68 -18.39 6.40
C ARG A 216 -1.14 -16.96 6.71
N ALA A 217 -2.17 -16.45 6.02
CA ALA A 217 -2.64 -15.09 6.21
C ALA A 217 -3.15 -14.88 7.64
N CYS A 218 -2.64 -13.86 8.33
CA CYS A 218 -3.10 -13.51 9.67
C CYS A 218 -4.40 -12.71 9.65
N VAL A 219 -4.70 -12.04 8.53
CA VAL A 219 -5.98 -11.39 8.28
C VAL A 219 -6.30 -11.42 6.78
N GLN A 220 -7.57 -11.59 6.46
CA GLN A 220 -8.11 -11.50 5.11
C GLN A 220 -9.31 -10.55 5.08
N THR A 221 -9.56 -9.92 3.95
CA THR A 221 -10.75 -9.08 3.76
C THR A 221 -11.24 -9.16 2.32
N ARG A 222 -12.53 -8.90 2.13
CA ARG A 222 -13.12 -8.62 0.82
C ARG A 222 -13.57 -7.16 0.76
N CYS A 223 -13.39 -6.54 -0.40
CA CYS A 223 -13.63 -5.13 -0.62
C CYS A 223 -14.32 -4.92 -1.98
N ALA A 224 -15.40 -4.14 -1.96
CA ALA A 224 -15.99 -3.59 -3.16
C ALA A 224 -15.18 -2.38 -3.68
N ALA A 225 -15.46 -1.97 -4.92
CA ALA A 225 -14.90 -0.74 -5.47
C ALA A 225 -15.49 0.46 -4.73
N VAL A 226 -14.66 1.47 -4.45
CA VAL A 226 -15.15 2.76 -3.92
C VAL A 226 -15.39 3.76 -5.05
N SER A 227 -14.70 3.57 -6.16
CA SER A 227 -14.78 4.43 -7.33
C SER A 227 -15.07 3.57 -8.55
N GLU A 228 -15.87 4.11 -9.48
CA GLU A 228 -15.94 3.51 -10.81
C GLU A 228 -14.54 3.51 -11.44
N PRO A 229 -14.18 2.46 -12.19
CA PRO A 229 -12.90 2.42 -12.88
C PRO A 229 -12.86 3.57 -13.88
N GLU A 230 -11.99 4.55 -13.65
CA GLU A 230 -11.84 5.64 -14.60
C GLU A 230 -11.21 5.12 -15.90
N PRO A 231 -11.79 5.44 -17.08
CA PRO A 231 -11.15 5.13 -18.35
C PRO A 231 -9.82 5.88 -18.45
N VAL A 232 -8.74 5.15 -18.74
CA VAL A 232 -7.38 5.72 -18.90
C VAL A 232 -7.34 6.86 -19.93
N SER A 233 -8.24 6.85 -20.91
CA SER A 233 -8.38 7.87 -21.94
C SER A 233 -8.70 9.28 -21.43
N ARG A 234 -9.23 9.45 -20.20
CA ARG A 234 -9.51 10.79 -19.64
C ARG A 234 -8.24 11.54 -19.19
N TRP A 235 -7.16 10.82 -18.88
CA TRP A 235 -5.95 11.40 -18.30
C TRP A 235 -4.95 11.91 -19.35
N ALA A 236 -4.98 11.33 -20.56
CA ALA A 236 -4.12 11.78 -21.66
C ALA A 236 -4.38 13.24 -22.07
N THR A 237 -5.58 13.76 -21.80
CA THR A 237 -5.99 15.13 -22.16
C THR A 237 -5.87 16.14 -21.01
N GLN A 238 -5.75 15.68 -19.75
CA GLN A 238 -5.77 16.59 -18.59
C GLN A 238 -4.39 17.05 -18.12
N GLY A 239 -3.31 16.35 -18.53
CA GLY A 239 -1.93 16.78 -18.27
C GLY A 239 -1.43 17.92 -19.18
N ALA A 240 -2.22 18.36 -20.15
CA ALA A 240 -1.80 19.36 -21.15
C ALA A 240 -2.43 20.75 -20.97
N ARG A 241 -3.17 21.02 -19.88
CA ARG A 241 -4.02 22.22 -19.80
C ARG A 241 -3.87 23.11 -18.55
N THR A 242 -2.74 23.06 -17.87
CA THR A 242 -2.44 23.99 -16.76
C THR A 242 -0.98 24.43 -16.80
N GLU A 243 -0.65 25.25 -17.79
CA GLU A 243 0.50 26.17 -17.76
C GLU A 243 0.29 27.20 -18.89
N GLN A 244 -0.69 28.07 -18.70
CA GLN A 244 -0.74 29.33 -19.42
C GLN A 244 -0.61 30.43 -18.36
N ASP A 245 0.59 31.02 -18.35
CA ASP A 245 1.03 32.10 -17.48
C ASP A 245 -0.03 33.19 -17.35
N ASP A 246 -0.44 33.43 -16.10
CA ASP A 246 -1.19 34.62 -15.69
C ASP A 246 -0.31 35.41 -14.69
N THR A 247 0.88 35.83 -15.15
CA THR A 247 1.70 36.82 -14.44
C THR A 247 1.28 38.23 -14.85
N GLY A 248 0.06 38.62 -14.49
CA GLY A 248 -0.44 39.99 -14.60
C GLY A 248 -0.40 40.70 -13.25
N PHE A 249 0.77 41.21 -12.82
CA PHE A 249 0.86 42.15 -11.70
C PHE A 249 0.71 43.60 -12.20
N PRO A 250 -0.30 44.37 -11.77
CA PRO A 250 -0.35 45.80 -12.07
C PRO A 250 0.62 46.58 -11.15
N ILE A 251 1.59 47.25 -11.77
CA ILE A 251 2.48 48.21 -11.10
C ILE A 251 1.67 49.48 -10.80
N SER A 252 1.36 49.70 -9.52
CA SER A 252 0.70 50.92 -9.04
C SER A 252 1.71 52.08 -9.00
N ARG A 253 1.51 53.10 -9.83
CA ARG A 253 2.25 54.38 -9.81
C ARG A 253 1.88 55.18 -8.56
N ARG A 254 2.87 55.62 -7.77
CA ARG A 254 2.72 56.73 -6.80
C ARG A 254 3.13 58.03 -7.49
N GLN A 255 2.29 59.07 -7.38
CA GLN A 255 2.65 60.46 -7.69
C GLN A 255 3.38 61.10 -6.50
N PRO A 256 4.30 62.05 -6.75
CA PRO A 256 4.90 62.87 -5.71
C PRO A 256 4.04 64.11 -5.37
N GLN A 257 4.07 64.50 -4.10
CA GLN A 257 3.85 65.86 -3.63
C GLN A 257 5.16 66.34 -3.00
#